data_AF-J9GNP6-F1
#
_entry.id   AF-J9GNP6-F1
#
_cell.length_a   1.000
_cell.length_b   1.000
_cell.length_c   1.000
_cell.angle_alpha   90.00
_cell.angle_beta   90.00
_cell.angle_gamma   90.00
#
_symmetry.space_group_name_H-M   'P 1'
#
loop_
_entity.id
_entity.type
_entity.pdbx_description
1 polymer ?
#
loop_
_entity_poly.entity_id
_entity_poly.type
_entity_poly.pdbx_seq_one_letter_code
_entity_poly.pdbx_strand_id
1 'polypeptide(L)'
;MKRLSSLLLFVLLAAMVSAQTAKYVFYFIGDGMGVNQVNGTEMYLAEQEGRIGIKPLLFTTFPVASVATTFSATNSVTDSSAAGTALATGVKTYNSAIGLDEQKQPLQSVAHRAKAAGKRVGVATSVSVDHATPAAFYAHQPNRNMYYEIALDLPKAGFDFYAGGGFLKPHTSADKQEAPSIFPIIEAAGYTVARGLQEYQDKAAEASKMVLIQKEGVEPDCLPYAIDRKDGDLTLAQITERAIDFLMKGKNKGFS
;
A
#
# COMPACT_ATOMS: atom_id res chain seq x y z
N MET A 1 -20.57 -34.00 -38.53
CA MET A 1 -20.86 -34.04 -37.07
C MET A 1 -19.63 -33.78 -36.19
N LYS A 2 -18.46 -34.39 -36.43
CA LYS A 2 -17.25 -34.20 -35.59
C LYS A 2 -16.66 -32.77 -35.55
N ARG A 3 -16.77 -32.00 -36.64
CA ARG A 3 -16.28 -30.60 -36.69
C ARG A 3 -17.17 -29.61 -35.94
N LEU A 4 -18.46 -29.92 -35.78
CA LEU A 4 -19.42 -29.07 -35.06
C LEU A 4 -19.28 -29.25 -33.54
N SER A 5 -18.94 -30.46 -33.07
CA SER A 5 -18.69 -30.71 -31.64
C SER A 5 -17.38 -30.09 -31.15
N SER A 6 -16.33 -30.07 -31.97
CA SER A 6 -15.06 -29.41 -31.62
C SER A 6 -15.19 -27.88 -31.53
N LEU A 7 -16.04 -27.27 -32.36
CA LEU A 7 -16.29 -25.83 -32.33
C LEU A 7 -17.12 -25.42 -31.09
N LEU A 8 -18.13 -26.23 -30.72
CA LEU A 8 -18.89 -26.02 -29.49
C LEU A 8 -18.02 -26.13 -28.23
N LEU A 9 -17.08 -27.09 -28.21
CA LEU A 9 -16.17 -27.27 -27.08
C LEU A 9 -15.20 -26.09 -26.91
N PHE A 10 -14.75 -25.48 -28.01
CA PHE A 10 -13.88 -24.30 -27.99
C PHE A 10 -14.62 -23.03 -27.53
N VAL A 11 -15.88 -22.87 -27.94
CA VAL A 11 -16.74 -21.76 -27.47
C VAL A 11 -17.11 -21.92 -26.00
N LEU A 12 -17.35 -23.16 -25.53
CA LEU A 12 -17.57 -23.46 -24.11
C LEU A 12 -16.31 -23.25 -23.26
N LEU A 13 -15.12 -23.61 -23.75
CA LEU A 13 -13.86 -23.29 -23.05
C LEU A 13 -13.59 -21.78 -23.01
N ALA A 14 -13.85 -21.05 -24.10
CA ALA A 14 -13.69 -19.59 -24.12
C ALA A 14 -14.69 -18.89 -23.18
N ALA A 15 -15.91 -19.44 -23.03
CA ALA A 15 -16.91 -18.94 -22.08
C ALA A 15 -16.56 -19.29 -20.61
N MET A 16 -15.84 -20.39 -20.35
CA MET A 16 -15.34 -20.72 -19.01
C MET A 16 -14.15 -19.85 -18.58
N VAL A 17 -13.49 -19.16 -19.52
CA VAL A 17 -12.52 -18.07 -19.22
C VAL A 17 -13.25 -16.72 -19.21
N SER A 18 -14.48 -16.68 -18.67
CA SER A 18 -14.97 -15.44 -18.07
C SER A 18 -14.13 -15.19 -16.82
N ALA A 19 -13.05 -14.42 -16.97
CA ALA A 19 -12.25 -13.95 -15.84
C ALA A 19 -13.21 -13.33 -14.80
N GLN A 20 -13.42 -14.05 -13.69
CA GLN A 20 -14.29 -13.58 -12.63
C GLN A 20 -13.80 -12.19 -12.20
N THR A 21 -14.66 -11.18 -12.28
CA THR A 21 -14.28 -9.82 -11.95
C THR A 21 -13.92 -9.76 -10.46
N ALA A 22 -12.68 -9.37 -10.15
CA ALA A 22 -12.21 -9.26 -8.77
C ALA A 22 -13.02 -8.19 -8.03
N LYS A 23 -13.78 -8.63 -7.02
CA LYS A 23 -14.51 -7.71 -6.13
C LYS A 23 -13.54 -6.99 -5.21
N TYR A 24 -12.57 -7.72 -4.67
CA TYR A 24 -11.55 -7.23 -3.75
C TYR A 24 -10.17 -7.44 -4.34
N VAL A 25 -9.28 -6.47 -4.18
CA VAL A 25 -7.87 -6.57 -4.53
C VAL A 25 -7.07 -6.25 -3.27
N PHE A 26 -6.11 -7.11 -2.94
CA PHE A 26 -5.15 -6.89 -1.88
C PHE A 26 -3.77 -6.89 -2.50
N TYR A 27 -3.04 -5.79 -2.35
CA TYR A 27 -1.72 -5.66 -2.95
C TYR A 27 -0.65 -5.49 -1.87
N PHE A 28 0.07 -6.58 -1.60
CA PHE A 28 1.15 -6.61 -0.60
C PHE A 28 2.49 -6.36 -1.27
N ILE A 29 3.24 -5.39 -0.75
CA ILE A 29 4.58 -5.03 -1.23
C ILE A 29 5.57 -5.21 -0.08
N GLY A 30 6.56 -6.09 -0.27
CA GLY A 30 7.72 -6.20 0.61
C GLY A 30 8.85 -5.32 0.08
N ASP A 31 9.08 -4.15 0.68
CA ASP A 31 10.17 -3.25 0.28
C ASP A 31 11.53 -3.95 0.50
N GLY A 32 12.35 -4.03 -0.56
CA GLY A 32 13.62 -4.77 -0.54
C GLY A 32 13.50 -6.31 -0.43
N MET A 33 12.29 -6.88 -0.53
CA MET A 33 12.06 -8.32 -0.38
C MET A 33 12.38 -9.10 -1.66
N GLY A 34 13.67 -9.30 -1.94
CA GLY A 34 14.15 -10.16 -3.01
C GLY A 34 14.06 -11.66 -2.69
N VAL A 35 14.37 -12.51 -3.67
CA VAL A 35 14.33 -13.98 -3.54
C VAL A 35 15.18 -14.50 -2.37
N ASN A 36 16.30 -13.85 -2.09
CA ASN A 36 17.21 -14.25 -1.01
C ASN A 36 16.61 -13.94 0.37
N GLN A 37 15.90 -12.83 0.53
CA GLN A 37 15.20 -12.45 1.77
C GLN A 37 14.06 -13.45 2.06
N VAL A 38 13.33 -13.86 1.03
CA VAL A 38 12.28 -14.88 1.13
C VAL A 38 12.87 -16.22 1.57
N ASN A 39 13.85 -16.73 0.83
CA ASN A 39 14.48 -18.01 1.14
C ASN A 39 15.13 -18.02 2.54
N GLY A 40 15.83 -16.95 2.91
CA GLY A 40 16.44 -16.82 4.24
C GLY A 40 15.40 -16.87 5.37
N THR A 41 14.23 -16.25 5.16
CA THR A 41 13.13 -16.28 6.13
C THR A 41 12.54 -17.69 6.26
N GLU A 42 12.32 -18.39 5.14
CA GLU A 42 11.79 -19.76 5.18
C GLU A 42 12.76 -20.74 5.83
N MET A 43 14.07 -20.57 5.62
CA MET A 43 15.10 -21.35 6.30
C MET A 43 15.11 -21.08 7.81
N TYR A 44 15.09 -19.80 8.20
CA TYR A 44 15.01 -19.41 9.61
C TYR A 44 13.79 -20.02 10.32
N LEU A 45 12.62 -20.00 9.66
CA LEU A 45 11.41 -20.59 10.23
C LEU A 45 11.49 -22.11 10.38
N ALA A 46 12.20 -22.83 9.49
CA ALA A 46 12.46 -24.25 9.65
C ALA A 46 13.45 -24.54 10.79
N GLU A 47 14.47 -23.70 10.94
CA GLU A 47 15.45 -23.79 12.03
C GLU A 47 14.77 -23.61 13.40
N GLN A 48 13.82 -22.67 13.51
CA GLN A 48 12.99 -22.50 14.73
C GLN A 48 12.15 -23.75 15.07
N GLU A 49 11.87 -24.62 14.09
CA GLU A 49 11.22 -25.92 14.30
C GLU A 49 12.22 -27.07 14.56
N GLY A 50 13.52 -26.77 14.64
CA GLY A 50 14.57 -27.75 14.90
C GLY A 50 14.89 -28.66 13.71
N ARG A 51 14.55 -28.26 12.48
CA ARG A 51 14.79 -29.05 11.27
C ARG A 51 15.58 -28.31 10.21
N ILE A 52 16.40 -29.04 9.47
CA ILE A 52 17.10 -28.53 8.28
C ILE A 52 16.11 -28.47 7.12
N GLY A 53 16.02 -27.33 6.44
CA GLY A 53 15.20 -27.15 5.25
C GLY A 53 14.55 -25.77 5.20
N ILE A 54 13.36 -25.72 4.61
CA ILE A 54 12.54 -24.50 4.51
C ILE A 54 11.16 -24.73 5.12
N LYS A 55 10.55 -23.69 5.68
CA LYS A 55 9.12 -23.63 6.01
C LYS A 55 8.49 -22.59 5.07
N PRO A 56 7.67 -23.00 4.09
CA PRO A 56 7.10 -22.08 3.12
C PRO A 56 6.31 -20.93 3.79
N LEU A 57 6.53 -19.71 3.31
CA LEU A 57 5.68 -18.57 3.64
C LEU A 57 4.31 -18.71 2.97
N LEU A 58 3.29 -18.05 3.50
CA LEU A 58 1.95 -18.16 2.95
C LEU A 58 1.90 -17.81 1.45
N PHE A 59 2.51 -16.69 1.04
CA PHE A 59 2.46 -16.23 -0.34
C PHE A 59 3.31 -17.07 -1.31
N THR A 60 4.33 -17.80 -0.83
CA THR A 60 5.14 -18.68 -1.69
C THR A 60 4.39 -19.95 -2.09
N THR A 61 3.28 -20.25 -1.41
CA THR A 61 2.37 -21.36 -1.75
C THR A 61 1.29 -20.97 -2.77
N PHE A 62 1.24 -19.71 -3.22
CA PHE A 62 0.25 -19.26 -4.20
C PHE A 62 0.43 -19.98 -5.54
N PRO A 63 -0.66 -20.25 -6.29
CA PRO A 63 -0.61 -21.10 -7.48
C PRO A 63 0.11 -20.45 -8.68
N VAL A 64 0.41 -19.15 -8.59
CA VAL A 64 1.06 -18.39 -9.66
C VAL A 64 2.21 -17.58 -9.07
N ALA A 65 3.39 -17.75 -9.64
CA ALA A 65 4.59 -16.96 -9.34
C ALA A 65 5.20 -16.45 -10.65
N SER A 66 5.80 -15.26 -10.60
CA SER A 66 6.47 -14.64 -11.75
C SER A 66 7.68 -13.83 -11.30
N VAL A 67 8.49 -13.41 -12.26
CA VAL A 67 9.65 -12.55 -12.04
C VAL A 67 9.42 -11.20 -12.71
N ALA A 68 9.93 -10.12 -12.10
CA ALA A 68 9.80 -8.76 -12.60
C ALA A 68 11.17 -8.08 -12.70
N THR A 69 11.39 -7.34 -13.78
CA THR A 69 12.59 -6.50 -13.95
C THR A 69 12.38 -5.14 -13.29
N THR A 70 13.27 -4.76 -12.38
CA THR A 70 13.06 -3.62 -11.46
C THR A 70 13.81 -2.35 -11.81
N PHE A 71 14.58 -2.29 -12.91
CA PHE A 71 15.25 -1.04 -13.33
C PHE A 71 14.25 0.13 -13.45
N SER A 72 14.67 1.35 -13.11
CA SER A 72 13.88 2.56 -13.34
C SER A 72 14.15 3.09 -14.75
N ALA A 73 13.46 4.14 -15.18
CA ALA A 73 13.68 4.71 -16.52
C ALA A 73 15.11 5.27 -16.68
N THR A 74 15.73 5.68 -15.58
CA THR A 74 17.04 6.36 -15.58
C THR A 74 18.16 5.54 -14.95
N ASN A 75 17.87 4.44 -14.23
CA ASN A 75 18.88 3.70 -13.46
C ASN A 75 18.66 2.18 -13.51
N SER A 76 19.78 1.44 -13.58
CA SER A 76 19.76 -0.03 -13.45
C SER A 76 19.30 -0.50 -12.06
N VAL A 77 19.59 0.30 -11.03
CA VAL A 77 19.10 0.09 -9.65
C VAL A 77 18.06 1.18 -9.36
N THR A 78 16.80 0.76 -9.24
CA THR A 78 15.70 1.64 -8.85
C THR A 78 15.77 2.00 -7.37
N ASP A 79 15.11 3.10 -7.00
CA ASP A 79 14.72 3.35 -5.62
C ASP A 79 13.24 2.99 -5.38
N SER A 80 12.78 3.04 -4.13
CA SER A 80 11.40 2.69 -3.76
C SER A 80 10.34 3.59 -4.43
N SER A 81 10.67 4.83 -4.76
CA SER A 81 9.70 5.78 -5.36
C SER A 81 9.41 5.46 -6.83
N ALA A 82 10.44 5.25 -7.65
CA ALA A 82 10.26 4.85 -9.04
C ALA A 82 9.68 3.44 -9.17
N ALA A 83 10.11 2.51 -8.30
CA ALA A 83 9.54 1.17 -8.22
C ALA A 83 8.07 1.21 -7.81
N GLY A 84 7.73 1.95 -6.75
CA GLY A 84 6.36 2.15 -6.29
C GLY A 84 5.48 2.76 -7.38
N THR A 85 5.99 3.75 -8.11
CA THR A 85 5.27 4.37 -9.24
C THR A 85 5.00 3.36 -10.35
N ALA A 86 5.99 2.53 -10.71
CA ALA A 86 5.79 1.46 -11.70
C ALA A 86 4.77 0.42 -11.24
N LEU A 87 4.82 -0.01 -9.98
CA LEU A 87 3.87 -0.96 -9.39
C LEU A 87 2.45 -0.37 -9.32
N ALA A 88 2.32 0.91 -8.99
CA ALA A 88 1.04 1.57 -8.79
C ALA A 88 0.38 1.99 -10.11
N THR A 89 1.15 2.40 -11.11
CA THR A 89 0.63 3.04 -12.34
C THR A 89 0.85 2.22 -13.61
N GLY A 90 1.77 1.25 -13.56
CA GLY A 90 2.23 0.49 -14.73
C GLY A 90 3.27 1.22 -15.59
N VAL A 91 3.74 2.40 -15.18
CA VAL A 91 4.68 3.24 -15.94
C VAL A 91 5.98 3.43 -15.15
N LYS A 92 7.11 3.13 -15.79
CA LYS A 92 8.45 3.41 -15.21
C LYS A 92 8.77 4.90 -15.31
N THR A 93 9.51 5.40 -14.34
CA THR A 93 9.91 6.82 -14.23
C THR A 93 11.31 6.95 -13.65
N TYR A 94 11.79 8.16 -13.43
CA TYR A 94 13.10 8.46 -12.85
C TYR A 94 13.12 8.24 -11.32
N ASN A 95 14.30 7.93 -10.76
CA ASN A 95 14.45 7.75 -9.32
C ASN A 95 14.05 9.01 -8.53
N SER A 96 13.46 8.83 -7.36
CA SER A 96 12.85 9.87 -6.51
C SER A 96 11.45 10.34 -6.92
N ALA A 97 10.95 10.04 -8.12
CA ALA A 97 9.61 10.45 -8.55
C ALA A 97 8.50 9.67 -7.82
N ILE A 98 7.47 10.38 -7.36
CA ILE A 98 6.27 9.80 -6.75
C ILE A 98 5.09 10.06 -7.67
N GLY A 99 4.57 9.02 -8.32
CA GLY A 99 3.36 9.10 -9.14
C GLY A 99 3.50 9.94 -10.43
N LEU A 100 4.70 10.36 -10.81
CA LEU A 100 4.93 11.16 -12.03
C LEU A 100 5.62 10.34 -13.13
N ASP A 101 5.34 10.64 -14.38
CA ASP A 101 6.13 10.16 -15.52
C ASP A 101 7.47 10.91 -15.66
N GLU A 102 8.27 10.54 -16.67
CA GLU A 102 9.56 11.19 -16.95
C GLU A 102 9.42 12.67 -17.34
N GLN A 103 8.26 13.08 -17.85
CA GLN A 103 7.92 14.45 -18.19
C GLN A 103 7.28 15.21 -17.01
N LYS A 104 7.34 14.62 -15.81
CA LYS A 104 6.78 15.15 -14.56
C LYS A 104 5.26 15.36 -14.60
N GLN A 105 4.54 14.61 -15.45
CA GLN A 105 3.09 14.65 -15.49
C GLN A 105 2.49 13.62 -14.52
N PRO A 106 1.39 13.95 -13.83
CA PRO A 106 0.72 13.03 -12.91
C PRO A 106 0.21 11.76 -13.59
N LEU A 107 0.51 10.61 -13.00
CA LEU A 107 0.03 9.29 -13.42
C LEU A 107 -1.08 8.80 -12.49
N GLN A 108 -2.12 8.22 -13.08
CA GLN A 108 -3.23 7.64 -12.30
C GLN A 108 -2.90 6.21 -11.88
N SER A 109 -2.70 6.03 -10.57
CA SER A 109 -2.49 4.72 -9.95
C SER A 109 -3.73 3.81 -10.05
N VAL A 110 -3.53 2.51 -9.87
CA VAL A 110 -4.62 1.54 -9.75
C VAL A 110 -5.58 1.89 -8.60
N ALA A 111 -5.05 2.46 -7.51
CA ALA A 111 -5.85 2.93 -6.37
C ALA A 111 -6.74 4.12 -6.77
N HIS A 112 -6.21 5.12 -7.50
CA HIS A 112 -7.03 6.20 -8.04
C HIS A 112 -8.12 5.69 -8.98
N ARG A 113 -7.79 4.76 -9.87
CA ARG A 113 -8.75 4.13 -10.78
C ARG A 113 -9.83 3.36 -10.03
N ALA A 114 -9.47 2.63 -8.97
CA ALA A 114 -10.43 1.95 -8.11
C ALA A 114 -11.37 2.94 -7.42
N LYS A 115 -10.83 4.04 -6.89
CA LYS A 115 -11.64 5.10 -6.26
C LYS A 115 -12.59 5.76 -7.26
N ALA A 116 -12.12 6.09 -8.46
CA ALA A 116 -12.94 6.65 -9.53
C ALA A 116 -14.05 5.69 -10.00
N ALA A 117 -13.82 4.38 -9.92
CA ALA A 117 -14.83 3.35 -10.17
C ALA A 117 -15.83 3.18 -9.01
N GLY A 118 -15.76 3.99 -7.96
CA GLY A 118 -16.64 3.94 -6.79
C GLY A 118 -16.34 2.77 -5.84
N LYS A 119 -15.16 2.16 -5.94
CA LYS A 119 -14.65 1.22 -4.93
C LYS A 119 -14.05 2.00 -3.76
N ARG A 120 -14.04 1.38 -2.58
CA ARG A 120 -13.31 1.93 -1.43
C ARG A 120 -11.84 1.60 -1.56
N VAL A 121 -10.98 2.46 -1.03
CA VAL A 121 -9.52 2.32 -1.16
C VAL A 121 -8.84 2.52 0.18
N GLY A 122 -7.89 1.64 0.51
CA GLY A 122 -7.06 1.77 1.69
C GLY A 122 -5.56 1.61 1.39
N VAL A 123 -4.72 2.38 2.11
CA VAL A 123 -3.27 2.24 2.06
C VAL A 123 -2.76 1.98 3.48
N ALA A 124 -2.17 0.82 3.72
CA ALA A 124 -1.60 0.44 5.02
C ALA A 124 -0.13 0.08 4.85
N THR A 125 0.72 0.56 5.75
CA THR A 125 2.17 0.40 5.66
C THR A 125 2.81 0.26 7.03
N SER A 126 3.97 -0.40 7.11
CA SER A 126 4.78 -0.42 8.33
C SER A 126 5.69 0.80 8.47
N VAL A 127 5.79 1.65 7.46
CA VAL A 127 6.54 2.92 7.51
C VAL A 127 5.58 4.10 7.68
N SER A 128 6.10 5.33 7.66
CA SER A 128 5.29 6.55 7.60
C SER A 128 4.39 6.54 6.36
N VAL A 129 3.20 7.15 6.48
CA VAL A 129 2.18 7.15 5.42
C VAL A 129 2.68 7.94 4.19
N ASP A 130 3.52 8.96 4.43
CA ASP A 130 4.18 9.80 3.44
C ASP A 130 5.50 9.22 2.91
N HIS A 131 5.87 7.99 3.27
CA HIS A 131 7.00 7.31 2.66
C HIS A 131 6.75 6.96 1.18
N ALA A 132 7.83 6.75 0.42
CA ALA A 132 7.78 6.59 -1.04
C ALA A 132 6.81 5.51 -1.54
N THR A 133 6.89 4.31 -0.96
CA THR A 133 6.10 3.14 -1.38
C THR A 133 4.60 3.35 -1.23
N PRO A 134 4.05 3.75 -0.06
CA PRO A 134 2.63 4.10 0.05
C PRO A 134 2.26 5.35 -0.75
N ALA A 135 3.12 6.39 -0.74
CA ALA A 135 2.88 7.64 -1.46
C ALA A 135 2.69 7.45 -2.97
N ALA A 136 3.40 6.51 -3.59
CA ALA A 136 3.25 6.22 -5.02
C ALA A 136 1.83 5.81 -5.44
N PHE A 137 0.98 5.39 -4.50
CA PHE A 137 -0.42 5.06 -4.77
C PHE A 137 -1.36 6.27 -4.74
N TYR A 138 -1.00 7.36 -4.07
CA TYR A 138 -1.92 8.47 -3.81
C TYR A 138 -1.36 9.88 -4.12
N ALA A 139 -0.05 10.08 -4.09
CA ALA A 139 0.59 11.40 -4.22
C ALA A 139 1.25 11.60 -5.59
N HIS A 140 1.54 12.86 -5.90
CA HIS A 140 2.16 13.29 -7.16
C HIS A 140 3.24 14.32 -6.87
N GLN A 141 4.47 13.88 -6.63
CA GLN A 141 5.57 14.77 -6.24
C GLN A 141 6.87 14.45 -7.00
N PRO A 142 7.65 15.48 -7.39
CA PRO A 142 8.88 15.29 -8.17
C PRO A 142 10.02 14.66 -7.37
N ASN A 143 9.92 14.67 -6.03
CA ASN A 143 10.92 14.09 -5.15
C ASN A 143 10.27 13.47 -3.90
N ARG A 144 10.65 12.23 -3.58
CA ARG A 144 10.18 11.48 -2.40
C ARG A 144 10.47 12.13 -1.04
N ASN A 145 11.41 13.07 -0.97
CA ASN A 145 11.74 13.77 0.28
C ASN A 145 10.81 14.95 0.58
N MET A 146 9.85 15.26 -0.32
CA MET A 146 8.83 16.30 -0.14
C MET A 146 7.71 15.81 0.79
N TYR A 147 8.07 15.32 1.98
CA TYR A 147 7.15 14.62 2.88
C TYR A 147 5.92 15.44 3.27
N TYR A 148 6.08 16.75 3.49
CA TYR A 148 4.95 17.63 3.79
C TYR A 148 3.98 17.73 2.61
N GLU A 149 4.50 17.96 1.40
CA GLU A 149 3.70 18.06 0.18
C GLU A 149 3.03 16.73 -0.17
N ILE A 150 3.73 15.61 0.04
CA ILE A 150 3.17 14.26 -0.06
C ILE A 150 2.02 14.10 0.94
N ALA A 151 2.17 14.52 2.19
CA ALA A 151 1.10 14.47 3.19
C ALA A 151 -0.11 15.34 2.80
N LEU A 152 0.11 16.48 2.14
CA LEU A 152 -0.97 17.33 1.62
C LEU A 152 -1.72 16.70 0.44
N ASP A 153 -1.14 15.73 -0.27
CA ASP A 153 -1.83 15.01 -1.36
C ASP A 153 -2.78 13.93 -0.85
N LEU A 154 -2.57 13.39 0.36
CA LEU A 154 -3.43 12.39 1.00
C LEU A 154 -4.92 12.80 1.02
N PRO A 155 -5.30 13.99 1.53
CA PRO A 155 -6.68 14.41 1.52
C PRO A 155 -7.23 14.65 0.10
N LYS A 156 -6.38 15.05 -0.86
CA LYS A 156 -6.76 15.28 -2.26
C LYS A 156 -7.10 13.97 -3.00
N ALA A 157 -6.35 12.91 -2.74
CA ALA A 157 -6.62 11.57 -3.29
C ALA A 157 -7.97 11.01 -2.81
N GLY A 158 -8.39 11.40 -1.59
CA GLY A 158 -9.74 11.14 -1.09
C GLY A 158 -10.06 9.67 -0.79
N PHE A 159 -9.04 8.83 -0.61
CA PHE A 159 -9.20 7.42 -0.24
C PHE A 159 -9.85 7.26 1.15
N ASP A 160 -10.34 6.07 1.43
CA ASP A 160 -11.20 5.82 2.60
C ASP A 160 -10.39 5.58 3.88
N PHE A 161 -9.18 5.02 3.74
CA PHE A 161 -8.37 4.59 4.87
C PHE A 161 -6.88 4.74 4.61
N TYR A 162 -6.14 5.27 5.59
CA TYR A 162 -4.68 5.25 5.61
C TYR A 162 -4.18 4.72 6.95
N ALA A 163 -3.12 3.93 6.95
CA ALA A 163 -2.44 3.55 8.18
C ALA A 163 -0.92 3.40 8.03
N GLY A 164 -0.19 3.79 9.08
CA GLY A 164 1.27 3.74 9.12
C GLY A 164 1.87 4.14 10.45
N GLY A 165 3.19 4.38 10.46
CA GLY A 165 3.89 4.93 11.63
C GLY A 165 3.41 6.33 12.00
N GLY A 166 3.28 7.20 11.01
CA GLY A 166 2.93 8.60 11.18
C GLY A 166 3.19 9.39 9.91
N PHE A 167 3.63 10.64 10.09
CA PHE A 167 4.09 11.53 9.02
C PHE A 167 5.43 12.14 9.43
N LEU A 168 6.37 12.22 8.49
CA LEU A 168 7.76 12.55 8.80
C LEU A 168 8.01 14.04 9.00
N LYS A 169 7.33 14.89 8.23
CA LYS A 169 7.49 16.36 8.26
C LYS A 169 6.13 17.06 8.37
N PRO A 170 5.38 16.89 9.48
CA PRO A 170 4.02 17.43 9.59
C PRO A 170 3.93 18.97 9.66
N HIS A 171 5.07 19.67 9.82
CA HIS A 171 5.14 21.13 10.04
C HIS A 171 6.26 21.82 9.23
N THR A 172 6.85 21.13 8.23
CA THR A 172 8.03 21.67 7.52
C THR A 172 7.98 21.32 6.05
N SER A 173 7.93 22.33 5.18
CA SER A 173 7.90 22.14 3.72
C SER A 173 9.20 21.57 3.17
N ALA A 174 9.19 21.13 1.91
CA ALA A 174 10.38 20.69 1.19
C ALA A 174 11.51 21.74 1.17
N ASP A 175 11.15 23.02 1.13
CA ASP A 175 12.09 24.15 1.19
C ASP A 175 12.58 24.46 2.62
N LYS A 176 12.29 23.57 3.57
CA LYS A 176 12.68 23.65 4.99
C LYS A 176 12.11 24.86 5.72
N GLN A 177 10.98 25.39 5.24
CA GLN A 177 10.26 26.46 5.90
C GLN A 177 9.22 25.89 6.87
N GLU A 178 8.95 26.62 7.95
CA GLU A 178 7.84 26.29 8.84
C GLU A 178 6.51 26.35 8.07
N ALA A 179 5.67 25.35 8.30
CA ALA A 179 4.39 25.21 7.61
C ALA A 179 3.28 24.81 8.61
N PRO A 180 2.02 25.16 8.33
CA PRO A 180 0.90 24.72 9.18
C PRO A 180 0.86 23.20 9.34
N SER A 181 0.43 22.74 10.50
CA SER A 181 0.22 21.31 10.76
C SER A 181 -0.67 20.66 9.70
N ILE A 182 -0.24 19.50 9.20
CA ILE A 182 -1.05 18.69 8.28
C ILE A 182 -2.32 18.10 8.94
N PHE A 183 -2.32 17.91 10.26
CA PHE A 183 -3.43 17.20 10.94
C PHE A 183 -4.75 17.97 10.85
N PRO A 184 -4.83 19.28 11.18
CA PRO A 184 -6.04 20.07 10.96
C PRO A 184 -6.50 20.10 9.49
N ILE A 185 -5.56 20.06 8.53
CA ILE A 185 -5.88 20.03 7.10
C ILE A 185 -6.53 18.70 6.71
N ILE A 186 -5.99 17.58 7.21
CA ILE A 186 -6.54 16.23 7.03
C ILE A 186 -7.93 16.12 7.68
N GLU A 187 -8.09 16.64 8.89
CA GLU A 187 -9.36 16.63 9.62
C GLU A 187 -10.43 17.49 8.92
N ALA A 188 -10.05 18.67 8.43
CA ALA A 188 -10.94 19.53 7.65
C ALA A 188 -11.42 18.88 6.33
N ALA A 189 -10.64 17.93 5.79
CA ALA A 189 -11.02 17.11 4.63
C ALA A 189 -11.93 15.92 4.98
N GLY A 190 -12.38 15.83 6.24
CA GLY A 190 -13.34 14.84 6.73
C GLY A 190 -12.74 13.53 7.22
N TYR A 191 -11.42 13.47 7.42
CA TYR A 191 -10.77 12.30 8.02
C TYR A 191 -10.82 12.38 9.54
N THR A 192 -11.11 11.24 10.16
CA THR A 192 -10.87 11.04 11.58
C THR A 192 -9.45 10.51 11.76
N VAL A 193 -8.65 11.18 12.60
CA VAL A 193 -7.30 10.71 12.95
C VAL A 193 -7.36 9.95 14.28
N ALA A 194 -6.84 8.73 14.27
CA ALA A 194 -6.73 7.86 15.44
C ALA A 194 -5.28 7.49 15.69
N ARG A 195 -4.83 7.64 16.94
CA ARG A 195 -3.47 7.30 17.38
C ARG A 195 -3.49 6.03 18.24
N GLY A 196 -3.05 4.92 17.65
CA GLY A 196 -3.11 3.58 18.26
C GLY A 196 -4.49 2.92 18.20
N LEU A 197 -4.57 1.66 18.64
CA LEU A 197 -5.79 0.85 18.50
C LEU A 197 -6.96 1.31 19.37
N GLN A 198 -6.70 1.85 20.56
CA GLN A 198 -7.77 2.28 21.46
C GLN A 198 -8.58 3.42 20.83
N GLU A 199 -7.90 4.50 20.41
CA GLU A 199 -8.57 5.61 19.72
C GLU A 199 -9.25 5.16 18.43
N TYR A 200 -8.66 4.21 17.70
CA TYR A 200 -9.28 3.65 16.52
C TYR A 200 -10.62 2.99 16.87
N GLN A 201 -10.67 2.16 17.90
CA GLN A 201 -11.89 1.49 18.34
C GLN A 201 -12.97 2.51 18.73
N ASP A 202 -12.58 3.55 19.46
CA ASP A 202 -13.51 4.57 19.95
C ASP A 202 -14.10 5.41 18.81
N LYS A 203 -13.30 5.71 17.77
CA LYS A 203 -13.66 6.66 16.71
C LYS A 203 -14.15 6.02 15.42
N ALA A 204 -13.78 4.77 15.12
CA ALA A 204 -13.97 4.19 13.80
C ALA A 204 -15.43 3.94 13.42
N ALA A 205 -16.34 3.76 14.39
CA ALA A 205 -17.74 3.47 14.11
C ALA A 205 -18.43 4.63 13.35
N GLU A 206 -18.10 5.87 13.69
CA GLU A 206 -18.72 7.08 13.15
C GLU A 206 -17.89 7.71 12.02
N ALA A 207 -16.62 7.33 11.90
CA ALA A 207 -15.71 7.87 10.90
C ALA A 207 -16.10 7.46 9.47
N SER A 208 -16.23 8.44 8.57
CA SER A 208 -16.44 8.21 7.14
C SER A 208 -15.14 7.93 6.38
N LYS A 209 -14.04 8.57 6.81
CA LYS A 209 -12.67 8.33 6.37
C LYS A 209 -11.75 8.28 7.58
N MET A 210 -10.66 7.50 7.50
CA MET A 210 -9.81 7.23 8.65
C MET A 210 -8.32 7.35 8.32
N VAL A 211 -7.56 7.91 9.27
CA VAL A 211 -6.09 7.80 9.33
C VAL A 211 -5.72 7.16 10.67
N LEU A 212 -5.18 5.95 10.64
CA LEU A 212 -4.70 5.21 11.81
C LEU A 212 -3.18 5.24 11.87
N ILE A 213 -2.62 5.95 12.83
CA ILE A 213 -1.17 6.06 13.02
C ILE A 213 -0.76 5.63 14.43
N GLN A 214 0.54 5.51 14.66
CA GLN A 214 1.04 5.17 15.98
C GLN A 214 0.69 6.24 17.03
N LYS A 215 0.68 5.82 18.30
CA LYS A 215 0.52 6.69 19.47
C LYS A 215 1.55 7.83 19.46
N GLU A 216 1.19 8.94 20.10
CA GLU A 216 2.13 10.04 20.31
C GLU A 216 3.36 9.57 21.10
N GLY A 217 4.52 10.19 20.82
CA GLY A 217 5.78 9.88 21.47
C GLY A 217 6.53 8.65 20.92
N VAL A 218 5.97 7.94 19.93
CA VAL A 218 6.70 6.93 19.15
C VAL A 218 7.22 7.56 17.86
N GLU A 219 8.36 7.09 17.35
CA GLU A 219 8.90 7.61 16.09
C GLU A 219 7.91 7.43 14.93
N PRO A 220 7.65 8.49 14.13
CA PRO A 220 6.64 8.44 13.08
C PRO A 220 7.16 7.75 11.80
N ASP A 221 8.47 7.48 11.69
CA ASP A 221 9.09 6.93 10.49
C ASP A 221 8.66 5.49 10.20
N CYS A 222 8.48 4.69 11.24
CA CYS A 222 8.00 3.33 11.10
C CYS A 222 7.30 2.80 12.35
N LEU A 223 6.49 1.77 12.14
CA LEU A 223 6.07 0.90 13.21
C LEU A 223 7.30 0.23 13.83
N PRO A 224 7.34 0.05 15.16
CA PRO A 224 8.44 -0.63 15.81
C PRO A 224 8.73 -2.00 15.20
N TYR A 225 10.03 -2.28 15.00
CA TYR A 225 10.51 -3.56 14.50
C TYR A 225 9.98 -4.71 15.34
N ALA A 226 9.81 -5.88 14.73
CA ALA A 226 9.20 -7.02 15.42
C ALA A 226 9.95 -7.43 16.70
N ILE A 227 11.28 -7.28 16.73
CA ILE A 227 12.12 -7.60 17.89
C ILE A 227 12.09 -6.53 18.99
N ASP A 228 11.80 -5.28 18.63
CA ASP A 228 11.82 -4.12 19.55
C ASP A 228 10.42 -3.71 20.03
N ARG A 229 9.39 -4.45 19.59
CA ARG A 229 7.99 -4.11 19.80
C ARG A 229 7.58 -4.22 21.26
N LYS A 230 6.84 -3.23 21.75
CA LYS A 230 6.28 -3.18 23.10
C LYS A 230 4.76 -3.35 23.08
N ASP A 231 4.20 -3.60 24.26
CA ASP A 231 2.76 -3.71 24.42
C ASP A 231 2.03 -2.42 23.99
N GLY A 232 1.05 -2.60 23.11
CA GLY A 232 0.24 -1.51 22.57
C GLY A 232 0.83 -0.81 21.34
N ASP A 233 1.97 -1.25 20.82
CA ASP A 233 2.46 -0.84 19.51
C ASP A 233 1.61 -1.42 18.38
N LEU A 234 1.37 -0.62 17.35
CA LEU A 234 0.72 -1.09 16.13
C LEU A 234 1.60 -2.10 15.40
N THR A 235 0.95 -3.14 14.88
CA THR A 235 1.58 -4.12 13.99
C THR A 235 1.02 -3.98 12.59
N LEU A 236 1.80 -4.38 11.58
CA LEU A 236 1.33 -4.43 10.19
C LEU A 236 0.07 -5.29 10.04
N ALA A 237 0.00 -6.42 10.76
CA ALA A 237 -1.17 -7.30 10.77
C ALA A 237 -2.42 -6.59 11.31
N GLN A 238 -2.30 -5.91 12.46
CA GLN A 238 -3.42 -5.19 13.06
C GLN A 238 -3.92 -4.05 12.17
N ILE A 239 -3.02 -3.21 11.62
CA ILE A 239 -3.47 -2.11 10.75
C ILE A 239 -4.09 -2.64 9.44
N THR A 240 -3.62 -3.79 8.94
CA THR A 240 -4.22 -4.46 7.78
C THR A 240 -5.62 -4.95 8.12
N GLU A 241 -5.78 -5.65 9.24
CA GLU A 241 -7.10 -6.12 9.71
C GLU A 241 -8.08 -4.95 9.88
N ARG A 242 -7.64 -3.86 10.50
CA ARG A 242 -8.44 -2.66 10.69
C ARG A 242 -8.79 -1.96 9.37
N ALA A 243 -7.88 -1.92 8.40
CA ALA A 243 -8.17 -1.42 7.06
C ALA A 243 -9.27 -2.25 6.40
N ILE A 244 -9.18 -3.58 6.47
CA ILE A 244 -10.18 -4.50 5.91
C ILE A 244 -11.54 -4.27 6.56
N ASP A 245 -11.59 -4.30 7.89
CA ASP A 245 -12.82 -4.07 8.65
C ASP A 245 -13.45 -2.73 8.28
N PHE A 246 -12.64 -1.67 8.19
CA PHE A 246 -13.10 -0.33 7.84
C PHE A 246 -13.68 -0.28 6.43
N LEU A 247 -12.96 -0.83 5.44
CA LEU A 247 -13.36 -0.84 4.02
C LEU A 247 -14.56 -1.76 3.76
N MET A 248 -14.80 -2.75 4.62
CA MET A 248 -15.95 -3.65 4.50
C MET A 248 -17.28 -3.03 4.96
N LYS A 249 -17.27 -1.92 5.70
CA LYS A 249 -18.49 -1.23 6.16
C LYS A 249 -19.39 -0.79 5.00
N GLY A 250 -20.71 -0.91 5.19
CA GLY A 250 -21.74 -0.39 4.29
C GLY A 250 -22.05 -1.23 3.04
N LYS A 251 -22.82 -0.66 2.09
CA LYS A 251 -23.16 -1.31 0.81
C LYS A 251 -21.93 -1.31 -0.11
N ASN A 252 -21.16 -2.39 -0.09
CA ASN A 252 -19.81 -2.43 -0.66
C ASN A 252 -19.78 -2.97 -2.11
N LYS A 253 -19.39 -2.12 -3.06
CA LYS A 253 -19.08 -2.46 -4.48
C LYS A 253 -17.72 -3.18 -4.65
N GLY A 254 -17.01 -3.45 -3.56
CA GLY A 254 -15.65 -3.95 -3.52
C GLY A 254 -14.65 -2.88 -3.04
N PHE A 255 -13.45 -3.30 -2.65
CA PHE A 255 -12.37 -2.40 -2.27
C PHE A 255 -11.04 -2.85 -2.88
N SER A 256 -10.08 -1.92 -2.95
CA SER A 256 -8.71 -2.15 -3.40
C SER A 256 -7.69 -1.53 -2.45
#